data_AF-A0A7Z0THX0-F1
#
_entry.id   AF-A0A7Z0THX0-F1
#
_cell.length_a   1.000
_cell.length_b   1.000
_cell.length_c   1.000
_cell.angle_alpha   90.00
_cell.angle_beta   90.00
_cell.angle_gamma   90.00
#
_symmetry.space_group_name_H-M   'P 1'
#
loop_
_entity.id
_entity.type
_entity.pdbx_description
1 polymer ?
#
loop_
_entity_poly.entity_id
_entity_poly.type
_entity_poly.pdbx_seq_one_letter_code
_entity_poly.pdbx_strand_id
1 'polypeptide(L)'
;MSTTAPRSTASQEDHAPEGRAHEDHAHEERAPEDRLWTVEEHLEDILSTVRPLEPIELQLLDAQGCVLVEDVTVPVSLPPFDNSSMDGYAVRVADVTGASEQYPAVLDVVGDVAAGQQPGLRVGAGQAARIMTGAPLP
;
A
#
# COMPACT_ATOMS: atom_id res chain seq x y z
N MET A 1 -37.51 -33.88 19.48
CA MET A 1 -38.87 -33.59 19.99
C MET A 1 -39.33 -32.33 19.27
N SER A 2 -40.05 -32.48 18.15
CA SER A 2 -41.51 -32.23 17.99
C SER A 2 -41.82 -30.73 18.13
N THR A 3 -42.41 -30.03 17.17
CA THR A 3 -43.75 -30.23 16.58
C THR A 3 -43.91 -29.21 15.41
N THR A 4 -44.14 -29.60 14.15
CA THR A 4 -45.42 -29.72 13.39
C THR A 4 -46.41 -28.54 13.46
N ALA A 5 -46.82 -28.05 12.28
CA ALA A 5 -47.75 -26.95 11.96
C ALA A 5 -49.23 -27.18 12.38
N PRO A 6 -50.14 -26.21 12.08
CA PRO A 6 -51.07 -26.46 10.95
C PRO A 6 -51.53 -25.23 10.12
N ARG A 7 -52.08 -25.55 8.93
CA ARG A 7 -52.95 -24.74 8.03
C ARG A 7 -54.38 -24.65 8.58
N SER A 8 -55.16 -23.61 8.23
CA SER A 8 -56.59 -23.68 7.80
C SER A 8 -57.17 -22.27 7.51
N THR A 9 -57.57 -21.92 6.27
CA THR A 9 -58.94 -21.86 5.66
C THR A 9 -59.82 -20.64 5.97
N ALA A 10 -60.03 -19.84 4.93
CA ALA A 10 -61.27 -19.22 4.40
C ALA A 10 -62.41 -18.73 5.33
N SER A 11 -62.85 -17.49 5.08
CA SER A 11 -64.28 -17.14 4.92
C SER A 11 -64.46 -15.83 4.14
N GLN A 12 -65.16 -15.98 3.02
CA GLN A 12 -65.95 -15.04 2.21
C GLN A 12 -67.20 -14.66 3.06
N GLU A 13 -67.89 -13.52 3.01
CA GLU A 13 -68.59 -12.80 1.94
C GLU A 13 -69.02 -11.42 2.51
N ASP A 14 -69.09 -10.36 1.70
CA ASP A 14 -70.35 -9.62 1.52
C ASP A 14 -70.30 -8.66 0.32
N HIS A 15 -71.41 -8.56 -0.40
CA HIS A 15 -71.52 -8.05 -1.77
C HIS A 15 -72.48 -6.84 -1.84
N ALA A 16 -72.05 -5.80 -2.57
CA ALA A 16 -72.83 -4.81 -3.34
C ALA A 16 -73.42 -3.57 -2.60
N PRO A 17 -73.66 -2.42 -3.30
CA PRO A 17 -73.73 -2.25 -4.74
C PRO A 17 -72.90 -1.12 -5.37
N GLU A 18 -72.91 -1.20 -6.69
CA GLU A 18 -72.27 -0.40 -7.72
C GLU A 18 -72.72 1.07 -7.73
N GLY A 19 -71.75 1.96 -7.92
CA GLY A 19 -71.95 3.33 -8.35
C GLY A 19 -70.86 3.69 -9.35
N ARG A 20 -71.10 3.37 -10.64
CA ARG A 20 -70.24 3.81 -11.74
C ARG A 20 -70.47 5.30 -12.00
N ALA A 21 -69.42 6.09 -11.85
CA ALA A 21 -69.24 7.34 -12.56
C ALA A 21 -67.88 7.25 -13.28
N HIS A 22 -67.95 6.89 -14.57
CA HIS A 22 -67.10 7.42 -15.63
C HIS A 22 -67.11 8.97 -15.50
N GLU A 23 -66.07 9.75 -15.68
CA GLU A 23 -64.78 9.63 -16.33
C GLU A 23 -63.95 10.81 -15.78
N ASP A 24 -62.71 10.57 -15.42
CA ASP A 24 -61.64 11.52 -15.73
C ASP A 24 -60.36 10.69 -15.84
N HIS A 25 -60.21 10.08 -17.01
CA HIS A 25 -58.98 9.43 -17.41
C HIS A 25 -57.91 10.49 -17.69
N ALA A 26 -57.32 11.03 -16.63
CA ALA A 26 -55.96 11.56 -16.71
C ALA A 26 -55.00 10.43 -16.35
N HIS A 27 -54.90 9.44 -17.25
CA HIS A 27 -53.67 8.66 -17.34
C HIS A 27 -52.60 9.61 -17.88
N GLU A 28 -52.01 10.41 -17.01
CA GLU A 28 -50.68 10.95 -17.26
C GLU A 28 -49.66 9.83 -17.00
N GLU A 29 -49.72 8.81 -17.87
CA GLU A 29 -48.53 8.09 -18.28
C GLU A 29 -47.62 9.11 -18.99
N ARG A 30 -46.91 9.93 -18.21
CA ARG A 30 -45.60 10.38 -18.68
C ARG A 30 -44.73 9.15 -18.59
N ALA A 31 -44.65 8.41 -19.70
CA ALA A 31 -43.48 7.59 -19.98
C ALA A 31 -42.26 8.42 -19.56
N PRO A 32 -41.37 7.90 -18.70
CA PRO A 32 -40.16 8.65 -18.38
C PRO A 32 -39.53 8.97 -19.73
N GLU A 33 -39.40 10.27 -20.01
CA GLU A 33 -38.80 10.75 -21.25
C GLU A 33 -37.56 9.90 -21.49
N ASP A 34 -37.48 9.28 -22.68
CA ASP A 34 -36.39 8.41 -23.09
C ASP A 34 -35.15 9.28 -23.25
N ARG A 35 -34.65 9.74 -22.09
CA ARG A 35 -33.60 10.71 -21.96
C ARG A 35 -32.37 9.97 -22.41
N LEU A 36 -31.83 10.39 -23.56
CA LEU A 36 -30.55 9.89 -24.03
C LEU A 36 -29.47 10.52 -23.16
N TRP A 37 -28.81 9.69 -22.37
CA TRP A 37 -27.66 10.10 -21.57
C TRP A 37 -26.42 10.07 -22.46
N THR A 38 -25.52 11.02 -22.25
CA THR A 38 -24.15 10.83 -22.75
C THR A 38 -23.47 9.71 -21.95
N VAL A 39 -22.38 9.16 -22.51
CA VAL A 39 -21.60 8.12 -21.82
C VAL A 39 -21.04 8.66 -20.51
N GLU A 40 -20.60 9.91 -20.49
CA GLU A 40 -20.05 10.59 -19.32
C GLU A 40 -21.10 10.80 -18.23
N GLU A 41 -22.31 11.25 -18.59
CA GLU A 41 -23.40 11.44 -17.63
C GLU A 41 -23.81 10.11 -16.99
N HIS A 42 -23.88 9.04 -17.78
CA HIS A 42 -24.26 7.74 -17.26
C HIS A 42 -23.16 7.11 -16.41
N LEU A 43 -21.90 7.30 -16.80
CA LEU A 43 -20.75 6.86 -16.00
C LEU A 43 -20.72 7.56 -14.64
N GLU A 44 -20.92 8.88 -14.61
CA GLU A 44 -20.96 9.66 -13.36
C GLU A 44 -22.10 9.18 -12.45
N ASP A 45 -23.30 8.94 -13.00
CA ASP A 45 -24.42 8.40 -12.24
C ASP A 45 -24.09 7.05 -11.60
N ILE A 46 -23.51 6.12 -12.37
CA ILE A 46 -23.08 4.82 -11.84
C ILE A 46 -22.04 5.01 -10.74
N LEU A 47 -20.97 5.77 -11.00
CA LEU A 47 -19.89 5.96 -10.04
C LEU A 47 -20.36 6.65 -8.76
N SER A 48 -21.37 7.52 -8.83
CA SER A 48 -21.97 8.19 -7.66
C SER A 48 -22.62 7.22 -6.68
N THR A 49 -23.01 6.03 -7.14
CA THR A 49 -23.63 4.99 -6.30
C THR A 49 -22.61 4.03 -5.68
N VAL A 50 -21.39 3.97 -6.22
CA VAL A 50 -20.35 3.05 -5.79
C VAL A 50 -19.57 3.66 -4.62
N ARG A 51 -19.32 2.85 -3.58
CA ARG A 51 -18.47 3.24 -2.44
C ARG A 51 -17.23 2.35 -2.40
N PRO A 52 -16.07 2.89 -2.00
CA PRO A 52 -14.90 2.07 -1.70
C PRO A 52 -15.24 1.00 -0.66
N LEU A 53 -14.66 -0.19 -0.83
CA LEU A 53 -14.77 -1.26 0.16
C LEU A 53 -13.97 -0.91 1.42
N GLU A 54 -14.34 -1.55 2.53
CA GLU A 54 -13.53 -1.45 3.74
C GLU A 54 -12.12 -2.01 3.50
N PRO A 55 -11.07 -1.36 4.04
CA PRO A 55 -9.71 -1.84 3.90
C PRO A 55 -9.54 -3.22 4.52
N ILE A 56 -8.69 -4.04 3.91
CA ILE A 56 -8.33 -5.36 4.41
C ILE A 56 -6.84 -5.42 4.69
N GLU A 57 -6.47 -6.08 5.79
CA GLU A 57 -5.08 -6.42 6.06
C GLU A 57 -4.74 -7.74 5.38
N LEU A 58 -3.66 -7.74 4.61
CA LEU A 58 -3.17 -8.91 3.89
C LEU A 58 -1.70 -9.13 4.20
N GLN A 59 -1.24 -10.37 4.10
CA GLN A 59 0.18 -10.64 4.04
C GLN A 59 0.75 -10.09 2.73
N LEU A 60 2.02 -9.67 2.75
CA LEU A 60 2.64 -8.98 1.61
C LEU A 60 2.55 -9.78 0.30
N LEU A 61 2.66 -11.11 0.38
CA LEU A 61 2.60 -11.98 -0.80
C LEU A 61 1.18 -12.11 -1.37
N ASP A 62 0.15 -11.89 -0.56
CA ASP A 62 -1.26 -11.96 -0.96
C ASP A 62 -1.78 -10.61 -1.47
N ALA A 63 -1.04 -9.52 -1.21
CA ALA A 63 -1.43 -8.16 -1.59
C ALA A 63 -1.21 -7.84 -3.09
N GLN A 64 -0.67 -8.77 -3.88
CA GLN A 64 -0.40 -8.53 -5.30
C GLN A 64 -1.70 -8.21 -6.06
N GLY A 65 -1.73 -7.07 -6.75
CA GLY A 65 -2.89 -6.59 -7.51
C GLY A 65 -3.90 -5.79 -6.69
N CYS A 66 -3.70 -5.66 -5.38
CA CYS A 66 -4.48 -4.75 -4.55
C CYS A 66 -3.98 -3.29 -4.69
N VAL A 67 -4.82 -2.35 -4.27
CA VAL A 67 -4.48 -0.93 -4.18
C VAL A 67 -4.23 -0.57 -2.72
N LEU A 68 -3.19 0.20 -2.45
CA LEU A 68 -2.91 0.71 -1.10
C LEU A 68 -3.98 1.72 -0.68
N VAL A 69 -4.45 1.59 0.56
CA VAL A 69 -5.40 2.53 1.16
C VAL A 69 -4.70 3.77 1.72
N GLU A 70 -3.44 3.64 2.13
CA GLU A 70 -2.65 4.70 2.75
C GLU A 70 -1.20 4.67 2.26
N ASP A 71 -0.49 5.78 2.48
CA ASP A 71 0.92 5.90 2.12
C ASP A 71 1.81 4.98 2.96
N VAL A 72 2.71 4.24 2.30
CA VAL A 72 3.74 3.47 2.99
C VAL A 72 4.96 4.34 3.25
N THR A 73 5.23 4.63 4.52
CA THR A 73 6.38 5.44 4.94
C THR A 73 7.45 4.58 5.60
N VAL A 74 8.72 4.92 5.37
CA VAL A 74 9.85 4.21 6.00
C VAL A 74 10.22 4.94 7.30
N PRO A 75 10.17 4.29 8.47
CA PRO A 75 10.44 4.95 9.75
C PRO A 75 11.93 5.15 10.04
N VAL A 76 12.82 4.55 9.23
CA VAL A 76 14.26 4.52 9.44
C VAL A 76 15.02 4.77 8.15
N SER A 77 16.27 5.21 8.25
CA SER A 77 17.16 5.33 7.10
C SER A 77 17.51 3.96 6.52
N LEU A 78 17.65 3.91 5.20
CA LEU A 78 18.16 2.75 4.49
C LEU A 78 19.29 3.19 3.54
N PRO A 79 20.54 2.75 3.76
CA PRO A 79 21.00 1.90 4.86
C PRO A 79 20.92 2.60 6.23
N PRO A 80 20.86 1.84 7.35
CA PRO A 80 20.76 2.40 8.70
C PRO A 80 22.08 3.00 9.22
N PHE A 81 23.20 2.80 8.52
CA PHE A 81 24.53 3.31 8.83
C PHE A 81 25.34 3.49 7.55
N ASP A 82 26.42 4.27 7.63
CA ASP A 82 27.38 4.42 6.55
C ASP A 82 28.10 3.08 6.33
N ASN A 83 27.95 2.51 5.14
CA ASN A 83 28.53 1.22 4.78
C ASN A 83 29.51 1.35 3.61
N SER A 84 30.37 0.35 3.45
CA SER A 84 31.24 0.27 2.28
C SER A 84 30.46 -0.23 1.05
N SER A 85 30.53 0.52 -0.05
CA SER A 85 29.96 0.09 -1.33
C SER A 85 30.80 -0.97 -2.07
N MET A 86 32.05 -1.15 -1.65
CA MET A 86 33.03 -2.04 -2.30
C MET A 86 33.92 -2.71 -1.25
N ASP A 87 34.65 -3.74 -1.67
CA ASP A 87 35.75 -4.27 -0.88
C ASP A 87 36.98 -3.36 -1.03
N GLY A 88 37.69 -3.09 0.06
CA GLY A 88 38.84 -2.20 0.05
C GLY A 88 39.40 -1.89 1.44
N TYR A 89 39.78 -0.62 1.64
CA TYR A 89 40.33 -0.13 2.90
C TYR A 89 39.60 1.14 3.36
N ALA A 90 39.08 1.12 4.58
CA ALA A 90 38.61 2.30 5.28
C ALA A 90 39.81 3.10 5.79
N VAL A 91 39.90 4.36 5.37
CA VAL A 91 41.00 5.28 5.71
C VAL A 91 40.43 6.61 6.15
N ARG A 92 41.24 7.40 6.86
CA ARG A 92 40.92 8.79 7.14
C ARG A 92 41.40 9.66 5.98
N VAL A 93 40.55 10.56 5.48
CA VAL A 93 40.89 11.48 4.38
C VAL A 93 42.17 12.27 4.66
N ALA A 94 42.37 12.70 5.91
CA ALA A 94 43.56 13.45 6.32
C ALA A 94 44.87 12.67 6.09
N ASP A 95 44.85 11.34 6.20
CA ASP A 95 46.05 10.51 6.11
C ASP A 95 46.43 10.17 4.65
N VAL A 96 45.54 10.43 3.69
CA VAL A 96 45.79 10.26 2.25
C VAL A 96 45.85 11.60 1.50
N THR A 97 45.66 12.72 2.20
CA THR A 97 45.71 14.05 1.60
C THR A 97 47.14 14.35 1.12
N GLY A 98 47.29 14.68 -0.16
CA GLY A 98 48.59 14.95 -0.79
C GLY A 98 49.35 13.70 -1.25
N ALA A 99 48.78 12.50 -1.05
CA ALA A 99 49.33 11.29 -1.62
C ALA A 99 49.32 11.36 -3.16
N SER A 100 50.40 10.88 -3.77
CA SER A 100 50.56 10.80 -5.23
C SER A 100 51.30 9.52 -5.59
N GLU A 101 51.39 9.20 -6.89
CA GLU A 101 52.17 8.03 -7.34
C GLU A 101 53.65 8.09 -6.94
N GLN A 102 54.23 9.30 -6.89
CA GLN A 102 55.63 9.51 -6.48
C GLN A 102 55.80 9.51 -4.96
N TYR A 103 54.77 9.94 -4.23
CA TYR A 103 54.77 10.04 -2.78
C TYR A 103 53.50 9.40 -2.21
N PRO A 104 53.44 8.05 -2.15
CA PRO A 104 52.26 7.35 -1.66
C PRO A 104 52.14 7.49 -0.14
N ALA A 105 50.90 7.56 0.35
CA ALA A 105 50.62 7.40 1.78
C ALA A 105 50.79 5.92 2.18
N VAL A 106 51.50 5.68 3.28
CA VAL A 106 51.67 4.35 3.88
C VAL A 106 50.92 4.33 5.20
N LEU A 107 49.96 3.41 5.34
CA LEU A 107 49.09 3.29 6.50
C LEU A 107 49.15 1.88 7.08
N ASP A 108 49.06 1.78 8.40
CA ASP A 108 49.05 0.51 9.11
C ASP A 108 47.65 -0.11 9.10
N VAL A 109 47.51 -1.31 8.57
CA VAL A 109 46.23 -2.04 8.57
C VAL A 109 46.02 -2.67 9.95
N VAL A 110 45.05 -2.15 10.71
CA VAL A 110 44.82 -2.53 12.12
C VAL A 110 43.77 -3.62 12.32
N GLY A 111 43.09 -4.03 11.25
CA GLY A 111 42.11 -5.11 11.30
C GLY A 111 41.22 -5.18 10.08
N ASP A 112 40.24 -6.09 10.17
CA ASP A 112 39.25 -6.37 9.14
C ASP A 112 37.85 -6.03 9.63
N VAL A 113 37.02 -5.44 8.77
CA VAL A 113 35.59 -5.17 9.02
C VAL A 113 34.75 -5.89 7.96
N ALA A 114 34.05 -6.94 8.38
CA ALA A 114 33.18 -7.72 7.50
C ALA A 114 31.72 -7.27 7.61
N ALA A 115 30.91 -7.57 6.58
CA ALA A 115 29.48 -7.31 6.60
C ALA A 115 28.79 -8.01 7.78
N GLY A 116 27.90 -7.30 8.46
CA GLY A 116 27.18 -7.82 9.63
C GLY A 116 27.99 -7.91 10.92
N GLN A 117 29.29 -7.55 10.92
CA GLN A 117 30.05 -7.40 12.15
C GLN A 117 29.60 -6.15 12.92
N GLN A 118 29.66 -6.22 14.25
CA GLN A 118 29.37 -5.05 15.08
C GLN A 118 30.51 -4.03 15.04
N PRO A 119 30.20 -2.72 15.07
CA PRO A 119 31.23 -1.69 15.16
C PRO A 119 32.08 -1.88 16.42
N GLY A 120 33.39 -1.80 16.28
CA GLY A 120 34.31 -1.98 17.41
C GLY A 120 35.76 -1.66 17.07
N LEU A 121 36.17 -1.93 15.84
CA LEU A 121 37.42 -1.42 15.30
C LEU A 121 37.30 0.09 15.05
N ARG A 122 38.33 0.85 15.40
CA ARG A 122 38.45 2.28 15.10
C ARG A 122 39.71 2.53 14.29
N VAL A 123 39.61 3.39 13.30
CA VAL A 123 40.77 3.81 12.47
C VAL A 123 41.34 5.11 13.02
N GLY A 124 42.55 5.03 13.60
CA GLY A 124 43.32 6.18 14.11
C GLY A 124 44.17 6.88 13.04
N ALA A 125 45.08 7.77 13.46
CA ALA A 125 45.99 8.47 12.55
C ALA A 125 47.05 7.52 11.98
N GLY A 126 47.25 7.58 10.66
CA GLY A 126 48.19 6.70 9.96
C GLY A 126 47.71 5.25 9.87
N GLN A 127 46.44 4.99 10.14
CA GLN A 127 45.87 3.64 10.17
C GLN A 127 44.84 3.44 9.06
N ALA A 128 44.61 2.18 8.73
CA ALA A 128 43.55 1.73 7.84
C ALA A 128 42.90 0.45 8.38
N ALA A 129 41.68 0.17 7.96
CA ALA A 129 41.04 -1.13 8.19
C ALA A 129 40.63 -1.73 6.86
N ARG A 130 40.91 -3.01 6.62
CA ARG A 130 40.39 -3.68 5.43
C ARG A 130 38.89 -3.88 5.61
N ILE A 131 38.08 -3.44 4.65
CA ILE A 131 36.62 -3.41 4.76
C ILE A 131 35.98 -4.13 3.58
N MET A 132 34.92 -4.90 3.88
CA MET A 132 34.15 -5.63 2.86
C MET A 132 32.86 -4.88 2.52
N THR A 133 32.30 -5.17 1.35
CA THR A 133 31.04 -4.59 0.87
C THR A 133 29.90 -4.81 1.88
N GLY A 134 29.16 -3.75 2.20
CA GLY A 134 28.05 -3.74 3.15
C GLY A 134 28.47 -3.64 4.63
N ALA A 135 29.77 -3.68 4.94
CA ALA A 135 30.25 -3.51 6.31
C ALA A 135 30.12 -2.05 6.78
N PRO A 136 29.82 -1.81 8.08
CA PRO A 136 29.77 -0.45 8.63
C PRO A 136 31.15 0.20 8.63
N LEU A 137 31.22 1.51 8.42
CA LEU A 137 32.48 2.26 8.54
C LEU A 137 32.98 2.26 10.01
N PRO A 138 34.28 1.99 10.25
CA PRO A 138 34.92 1.99 11.58
C PRO A 138 35.34 3.38 12.11
#